data_AF-R8AYE1-F1
#
_entry.id   AF-R8AYE1-F1
#
_cell.length_a   1.000
_cell.length_b   1.000
_cell.length_c   1.000
_cell.angle_alpha   90.00
_cell.angle_beta   90.00
_cell.angle_gamma   90.00
#
_symmetry.space_group_name_H-M   'P 1'
#
loop_
_entity.id
_entity.type
_entity.pdbx_description
1 polymer ?
#
loop_
_entity_poly.entity_id
_entity_poly.type
_entity_poly.pdbx_seq_one_letter_code
_entity_poly.pdbx_strand_id
1 'polypeptide(L)'
;MTDLFLIRHGKSSWADESLRDQARPLNARGQQQLPALARAARQLGALDGLILSSNAERATQTLAGITADRCQQDRIFTEPGLYTFDYRVLLKTLSTVDDESTVTIVGHNPALLDLASHLLDYPPDSFPTGSLMHIRLPARPWNKLKKHSGQLRTLLTPRDISFQLFIRKRDMNSPDSAEPLAGHIPDALLHQYRLMRDLENGVTYGFDEEFLHQYRIALRRSRAIAETVAGLIEVRHLHKAIKTLGRHARATSALRDLHVFIAAREENLRAAGALPFFQSLAHSQQQLREHLQSGNYQRDMDRWLRLITSSSFRKHTLNLKPKDIRHTLESRISRYNQWAAEMTERSPDEDIHGLRKLLKRIRYLMELQKPDRNKVMKKVKKRQSWLGNFQDLHVHLELLYRFREDKGTLTQHDETEDAINTLIESVEQDKAGLRDQILSHHRLML
;
A
#
# COMPACT_ATOMS: atom_id res chain seq x y z
N MET A 1 12.60 26.87 -8.47
CA MET A 1 11.42 26.81 -7.57
C MET A 1 11.94 26.50 -6.19
N THR A 2 11.22 26.83 -5.12
CA THR A 2 11.61 26.43 -3.76
C THR A 2 10.50 25.57 -3.13
N ASP A 3 10.90 24.61 -2.31
CA ASP A 3 10.01 23.64 -1.68
C ASP A 3 9.97 23.89 -0.16
N LEU A 4 8.77 24.22 0.35
CA LEU A 4 8.51 24.39 1.77
C LEU A 4 7.75 23.16 2.28
N PHE A 5 8.32 22.49 3.27
CA PHE A 5 7.66 21.41 3.99
C PHE A 5 7.26 21.87 5.38
N LEU A 6 6.01 21.61 5.73
CA LEU A 6 5.50 21.80 7.08
C LEU A 6 5.23 20.44 7.69
N ILE A 7 5.74 20.17 8.88
CA ILE A 7 5.50 18.93 9.62
C ILE A 7 4.91 19.30 10.97
N ARG A 8 3.69 18.85 11.24
CA ARG A 8 3.13 18.96 12.59
C ARG A 8 3.66 17.80 13.42
N HIS A 9 4.18 18.11 14.62
CA HIS A 9 4.68 17.10 15.55
C HIS A 9 3.70 15.93 15.77
N GLY A 10 4.24 14.77 16.14
CA GLY A 10 3.46 13.57 16.50
C GLY A 10 2.56 13.81 17.73
N LYS A 11 1.64 12.88 17.99
CA LYS A 11 0.66 13.04 19.09
C LYS A 11 1.35 13.07 20.46
N SER A 12 1.08 14.09 21.28
CA SER A 12 1.65 14.26 22.62
C SER A 12 0.97 13.43 23.71
N SER A 13 1.70 13.16 24.78
CA SER A 13 1.20 12.53 26.01
C SER A 13 0.56 13.55 26.95
N TRP A 14 -0.54 13.12 27.57
CA TRP A 14 -1.24 13.81 28.65
C TRP A 14 -1.28 12.97 29.93
N ALA A 15 -0.47 11.91 29.99
CA ALA A 15 -0.46 10.99 31.14
C ALA A 15 0.12 11.61 32.42
N ASP A 16 1.02 12.59 32.27
CA ASP A 16 1.55 13.37 33.38
C ASP A 16 1.01 14.80 33.28
N GLU A 17 0.23 15.18 34.29
CA GLU A 17 -0.39 16.51 34.39
C GLU A 17 0.59 17.55 34.95
N SER A 18 1.67 17.13 35.60
CA SER A 18 2.68 18.02 36.20
C SER A 18 3.60 18.68 35.16
N LEU A 19 3.67 18.11 33.96
CA LEU A 19 4.48 18.63 32.87
C LEU A 19 3.87 19.90 32.25
N ARG A 20 4.71 20.94 32.10
CA ARG A 20 4.41 22.09 31.23
C ARG A 20 4.15 21.62 29.80
N ASP A 21 3.29 22.31 29.05
CA ASP A 21 2.93 21.89 27.69
C ASP A 21 4.15 21.63 26.81
N GLN A 22 5.14 22.53 26.84
CA GLN A 22 6.37 22.44 26.06
C GLN A 22 7.21 21.20 26.39
N ALA A 23 7.15 20.70 27.64
CA ALA A 23 7.87 19.52 28.10
C ALA A 23 7.10 18.21 27.83
N ARG A 24 5.87 18.26 27.30
CA ARG A 24 5.09 17.05 27.04
C ARG A 24 5.73 16.22 25.91
N PRO A 25 6.08 14.95 26.17
CA PRO A 25 6.68 14.07 25.16
C PRO A 25 5.61 13.54 24.20
N LEU A 26 6.04 12.81 23.18
CA LEU A 26 5.17 11.97 22.36
C LEU A 26 4.54 10.86 23.21
N ASN A 27 3.29 10.52 22.90
CA ASN A 27 2.68 9.28 23.42
C ASN A 27 3.03 8.09 22.51
N ALA A 28 2.63 6.88 22.92
CA ALA A 28 2.85 5.66 22.14
C ALA A 28 2.34 5.75 20.69
N ARG A 29 1.23 6.46 20.46
CA ARG A 29 0.73 6.71 19.11
C ARG A 29 1.61 7.69 18.32
N GLY A 30 2.13 8.74 18.97
CA GLY A 30 3.08 9.66 18.38
C GLY A 30 4.37 8.95 17.94
N GLN A 31 4.89 8.05 18.77
CA GLN A 31 6.06 7.24 18.45
C GLN A 31 5.81 6.27 17.29
N GLN A 32 4.65 5.59 17.26
CA GLN A 32 4.25 4.71 16.15
C GLN A 32 4.11 5.43 14.79
N GLN A 33 3.93 6.76 14.78
CA GLN A 33 3.84 7.54 13.54
C GLN A 33 5.20 7.79 12.88
N LEU A 34 6.29 7.79 13.66
CA LEU A 34 7.59 8.29 13.21
C LEU A 34 8.18 7.49 12.04
N PRO A 35 8.19 6.14 12.04
CA PRO A 35 8.83 5.40 10.94
C PRO A 35 8.16 5.65 9.58
N ALA A 36 6.84 5.76 9.56
CA ALA A 36 6.09 6.05 8.33
C ALA A 36 6.30 7.50 7.87
N LEU A 37 6.29 8.44 8.82
CA LEU A 37 6.55 9.86 8.53
C LEU A 37 7.98 10.09 8.04
N ALA A 38 8.97 9.42 8.63
CA ALA A 38 10.38 9.48 8.23
C ALA A 38 10.57 9.05 6.77
N ARG A 39 9.99 7.89 6.42
CA ARG A 39 10.02 7.35 5.05
C ARG A 39 9.38 8.31 4.05
N ALA A 40 8.20 8.83 4.38
CA ALA A 40 7.49 9.78 3.51
C ALA A 40 8.25 11.10 3.35
N ALA A 41 8.78 11.65 4.44
CA ALA A 41 9.58 12.87 4.43
C ALA A 41 10.83 12.71 3.55
N ARG A 42 11.55 11.59 3.69
CA ARG A 42 12.73 11.27 2.88
C ARG A 42 12.40 11.13 1.40
N GLN A 43 11.38 10.35 1.06
CA GLN A 43 10.99 10.14 -0.34
C GLN A 43 10.47 11.40 -1.04
N LEU A 44 9.91 12.35 -0.29
CA LEU A 44 9.48 13.65 -0.82
C LEU A 44 10.61 14.69 -0.89
N GLY A 45 11.81 14.38 -0.37
CA GLY A 45 12.93 15.32 -0.28
C GLY A 45 12.78 16.36 0.84
N ALA A 46 11.86 16.15 1.78
CA ALA A 46 11.67 17.06 2.93
C ALA A 46 12.88 17.07 3.88
N LEU A 47 13.82 16.13 3.71
CA LEU A 47 15.02 16.03 4.52
C LEU A 47 16.28 16.45 3.75
N ASP A 48 16.15 17.04 2.55
CA ASP A 48 17.30 17.33 1.68
C ASP A 48 17.91 18.71 1.94
N GLY A 49 17.17 19.60 2.60
CA GLY A 49 17.58 20.99 2.86
C GLY A 49 17.68 21.34 4.35
N LEU A 50 17.42 22.62 4.64
CA LEU A 50 17.39 23.18 6.00
C LEU A 50 16.16 22.66 6.77
N ILE A 51 16.36 22.14 7.98
CA ILE A 51 15.27 21.72 8.86
C ILE A 51 15.30 22.57 10.13
N LEU A 52 14.18 23.20 10.43
CA LEU A 52 13.96 24.01 11.61
C LEU A 52 12.87 23.37 12.48
N SER A 53 13.11 23.20 13.77
CA SER A 53 12.13 22.65 14.70
C SER A 53 11.93 23.56 15.90
N SER A 54 10.72 23.60 16.46
CA SER A 54 10.52 24.10 17.82
C SER A 54 11.28 23.25 18.84
N ASN A 55 11.59 23.82 20.00
CA ASN A 55 12.20 23.12 21.13
C ASN A 55 11.19 22.39 22.05
N ALA A 56 9.92 22.30 21.67
CA ALA A 56 8.96 21.49 22.43
C ALA A 56 9.36 20.02 22.35
N GLU A 57 9.31 19.30 23.48
CA GLU A 57 9.81 17.93 23.60
C GLU A 57 9.22 17.00 22.53
N ARG A 58 7.89 17.04 22.33
CA ARG A 58 7.22 16.30 21.25
C ARG A 58 7.71 16.62 19.83
N ALA A 59 8.11 17.86 19.56
CA ALA A 59 8.63 18.28 18.26
C ALA A 59 10.07 17.81 18.09
N THR A 60 10.91 17.96 19.10
CA THR A 60 12.28 17.42 19.14
C THR A 60 12.29 15.90 18.96
N GLN A 61 11.43 15.17 19.67
CA GLN A 61 11.28 13.72 19.50
C GLN A 61 10.75 13.34 18.11
N THR A 62 9.86 14.16 17.53
CA THR A 62 9.40 13.94 16.15
C THR A 62 10.55 14.13 15.17
N LEU A 63 11.30 15.23 15.30
CA LEU A 63 12.45 15.55 14.48
C LEU A 63 13.49 14.43 14.55
N ALA A 64 13.91 14.05 15.74
CA ALA A 64 14.87 12.96 15.95
C ALA A 64 14.42 11.64 15.31
N GLY A 65 13.12 11.31 15.42
CA GLY A 65 12.58 10.11 14.80
C GLY A 65 12.55 10.13 13.27
N ILE A 66 12.37 11.31 12.65
CA ILE A 66 12.36 11.44 11.18
C ILE A 66 13.74 11.63 10.58
N THR A 67 14.74 12.08 11.36
CA THR A 67 16.12 12.32 10.91
C THR A 67 17.13 11.28 11.41
N ALA A 68 16.68 10.20 12.07
CA ALA A 68 17.55 9.17 12.66
C ALA A 68 18.61 8.62 11.69
N ASP A 69 18.25 8.37 10.43
CA ASP A 69 19.18 7.83 9.41
C ASP A 69 19.78 8.91 8.49
N ARG A 70 19.67 10.21 8.84
CA ARG A 70 20.22 11.30 8.00
C ARG A 70 21.69 11.53 8.31
N CYS A 71 22.53 11.60 7.26
CA CYS A 71 23.96 11.87 7.39
C CYS A 71 24.29 13.35 7.68
N GLN A 72 23.50 14.29 7.16
CA GLN A 72 23.69 15.74 7.32
C GLN A 72 22.93 16.30 8.53
N GLN A 73 23.47 16.07 9.73
CA GLN A 73 22.88 16.59 10.97
C GLN A 73 23.14 18.09 11.18
N ASP A 74 24.14 18.64 10.49
CA ASP A 74 24.58 20.04 10.49
C ASP A 74 23.54 21.03 9.92
N ARG A 75 22.50 20.52 9.26
CA ARG A 75 21.42 21.32 8.65
C ARG A 75 20.12 21.28 9.45
N ILE A 76 20.19 20.82 10.70
CA ILE A 76 19.04 20.67 11.59
C ILE A 76 19.21 21.62 12.77
N PHE A 77 18.28 22.57 12.91
CA PHE A 77 18.31 23.57 13.96
C PHE A 77 17.05 23.53 14.81
N THR A 78 17.24 23.65 16.13
CA THR A 78 16.15 23.78 17.08
C THR A 78 16.07 25.23 17.52
N GLU A 79 14.94 25.87 17.21
CA GLU A 79 14.71 27.28 17.43
C GLU A 79 13.60 27.46 18.48
N PRO A 80 13.90 27.99 19.68
CA PRO A 80 12.88 28.20 20.73
C PRO A 80 11.70 29.05 20.27
N GLY A 81 11.95 30.03 19.39
CA GLY A 81 10.91 30.90 18.81
C GLY A 81 9.88 30.16 17.93
N LEU A 82 10.19 28.93 17.47
CA LEU A 82 9.26 28.11 16.69
C LEU A 82 8.25 27.35 17.57
N TYR A 83 8.39 27.38 18.90
CA TYR A 83 7.27 27.08 19.79
C TYR A 83 6.30 28.27 19.79
N THR A 84 5.54 28.38 18.70
CA THR A 84 4.63 29.50 18.42
C THR A 84 3.28 29.01 17.92
N PHE A 85 2.29 29.85 18.14
CA PHE A 85 0.91 29.68 17.67
C PHE A 85 0.51 30.81 16.70
N ASP A 86 1.45 31.69 16.34
CA ASP A 86 1.28 32.77 15.35
C ASP A 86 2.14 32.50 14.11
N TYR A 87 1.49 32.37 12.95
CA TYR A 87 2.15 32.13 11.67
C TYR A 87 3.12 33.24 11.25
N ARG A 88 2.94 34.47 11.76
CA ARG A 88 3.83 35.61 11.44
C ARG A 88 5.24 35.38 11.96
N VAL A 89 5.38 34.66 13.07
CA VAL A 89 6.69 34.25 13.59
C VAL A 89 7.36 33.29 12.60
N LEU A 90 6.61 32.30 12.08
CA LEU A 90 7.13 31.37 11.08
C LEU A 90 7.53 32.10 9.79
N LEU A 91 6.70 33.05 9.32
CA LEU A 91 7.01 33.84 8.13
C LEU A 91 8.26 34.71 8.32
N LYS A 92 8.44 35.29 9.52
CA LYS A 92 9.65 36.02 9.88
C LYS A 92 10.88 35.10 9.91
N THR A 93 10.78 33.92 10.49
CA THR A 93 11.88 32.93 10.47
C THR A 93 12.21 32.51 9.04
N LEU A 94 11.22 32.25 8.20
CA LEU A 94 11.47 31.96 6.79
C LEU A 94 12.19 33.13 6.11
N SER A 95 11.83 34.38 6.40
CA SER A 95 12.49 35.55 5.81
C SER A 95 13.98 35.70 6.14
N THR A 96 14.48 35.01 7.17
CA THR A 96 15.92 34.98 7.51
C THR A 96 16.66 33.81 6.88
N VAL A 97 15.98 32.93 6.15
CA VAL A 97 16.62 31.84 5.43
C VAL A 97 17.22 32.39 4.13
N ASP A 98 18.51 32.13 3.93
CA ASP A 98 19.26 32.50 2.73
C ASP A 98 18.97 31.53 1.56
N ASP A 99 19.91 31.32 0.64
CA ASP A 99 19.74 30.62 -0.65
C ASP A 99 19.45 29.10 -0.53
N GLU A 100 18.31 28.77 0.09
CA GLU A 100 17.85 27.40 0.33
C GLU A 100 16.73 27.01 -0.63
N SER A 101 16.96 25.95 -1.39
CA SER A 101 15.96 25.40 -2.30
C SER A 101 14.84 24.66 -1.54
N THR A 102 15.16 24.06 -0.40
CA THR A 102 14.25 23.25 0.41
C THR A 102 14.34 23.65 1.88
N VAL A 103 13.21 23.97 2.50
CA VAL A 103 13.11 24.27 3.93
C VAL A 103 12.00 23.44 4.54
N THR A 104 12.27 22.85 5.70
CA THR A 104 11.31 22.06 6.47
C THR A 104 11.12 22.66 7.85
N ILE A 105 9.87 22.92 8.25
CA ILE A 105 9.52 23.39 9.60
C ILE A 105 8.78 22.28 10.35
N VAL A 106 9.31 21.85 11.49
CA VAL A 106 8.62 21.00 12.46
C VAL A 106 8.05 21.86 13.58
N GLY A 107 6.72 21.91 13.71
CA GLY A 107 6.08 22.85 14.65
C GLY A 107 4.65 22.50 15.02
N HIS A 108 3.87 23.55 15.34
CA HIS A 108 2.56 23.46 15.98
C HIS A 108 1.45 24.13 15.17
N ASN A 109 0.22 23.63 15.38
CA ASN A 109 -0.97 24.37 14.99
C ASN A 109 -1.39 25.33 16.12
N PRO A 110 -2.04 26.46 15.80
CA PRO A 110 -2.54 26.83 14.48
C PRO A 110 -1.49 27.43 13.53
N ALA A 111 -0.34 27.89 14.04
CA ALA A 111 0.70 28.57 13.25
C ALA A 111 1.02 27.93 11.89
N LEU A 112 1.23 26.60 11.83
CA LEU A 112 1.51 25.90 10.57
C LEU A 112 0.34 25.96 9.58
N LEU A 113 -0.88 25.76 10.05
CA LEU A 113 -2.09 25.80 9.21
C LEU A 113 -2.41 27.22 8.74
N ASP A 114 -2.21 28.20 9.61
CA ASP A 114 -2.39 29.61 9.30
C ASP A 114 -1.32 30.11 8.30
N LEU A 115 -0.07 29.62 8.41
CA LEU A 115 0.97 29.86 7.41
C LEU A 115 0.57 29.28 6.05
N ALA A 116 0.09 28.04 6.02
CA ALA A 116 -0.41 27.43 4.79
C ALA A 116 -1.58 28.24 4.20
N SER A 117 -2.50 28.71 5.05
CA SER A 117 -3.63 29.57 4.64
C SER A 117 -3.20 30.93 4.10
N HIS A 118 -2.08 31.46 4.59
CA HIS A 118 -1.49 32.68 4.06
C HIS A 118 -0.86 32.47 2.67
N LEU A 119 -0.23 31.32 2.44
CA LEU A 119 0.57 31.04 1.25
C LEU A 119 -0.23 30.43 0.09
N LEU A 120 -1.34 29.75 0.36
CA LEU A 120 -2.12 28.99 -0.63
C LEU A 120 -3.43 29.72 -1.00
N ASP A 121 -3.90 29.54 -2.24
CA ASP A 121 -5.25 29.96 -2.64
C ASP A 121 -6.34 29.08 -1.98
N TYR A 122 -6.08 27.77 -1.94
CA TYR A 122 -6.99 26.75 -1.41
C TYR A 122 -6.27 25.93 -0.34
N PRO A 123 -6.17 26.45 0.90
CA PRO A 123 -5.55 25.71 1.99
C PRO A 123 -6.43 24.53 2.45
N PRO A 124 -5.84 23.49 3.06
CA PRO A 124 -6.62 22.40 3.63
C PRO A 124 -7.38 22.83 4.89
N ASP A 125 -8.53 22.24 5.17
CA ASP A 125 -9.33 22.56 6.36
C ASP A 125 -8.68 22.12 7.68
N SER A 126 -7.77 21.15 7.63
CA SER A 126 -7.14 20.60 8.83
C SER A 126 -5.72 20.12 8.57
N PHE A 127 -4.90 20.19 9.63
CA PHE A 127 -3.54 19.68 9.63
C PHE A 127 -3.25 18.88 10.90
N PRO A 128 -3.63 17.58 10.96
CA PRO A 128 -3.58 16.79 12.20
C PRO A 128 -2.15 16.44 12.63
N THR A 129 -1.95 16.04 13.89
CA THR A 129 -0.62 15.65 14.42
C THR A 129 0.02 14.50 13.65
N GLY A 130 1.33 14.60 13.39
CA GLY A 130 2.09 13.63 12.59
C GLY A 130 1.82 13.73 11.09
N SER A 131 1.36 14.89 10.62
CA SER A 131 1.12 15.14 9.19
C SER A 131 2.24 15.96 8.57
N LEU A 132 2.41 15.80 7.27
CA LEU A 132 3.38 16.52 6.43
C LEU A 132 2.64 17.23 5.30
N MET A 133 2.98 18.49 5.05
CA MET A 133 2.46 19.28 3.95
C MET A 133 3.63 19.75 3.09
N HIS A 134 3.49 19.65 1.77
CA HIS A 134 4.47 20.12 0.79
C HIS A 134 3.87 21.25 -0.02
N ILE A 135 4.43 22.45 0.13
CA ILE A 135 4.05 23.67 -0.57
C ILE A 135 5.19 24.04 -1.51
N ARG A 136 4.90 24.12 -2.81
CA ARG A 136 5.86 24.62 -3.80
C ARG A 136 5.69 26.12 -3.98
N LEU A 137 6.77 26.86 -3.86
CA LEU A 137 6.82 28.31 -3.97
C LEU A 137 7.60 28.74 -5.23
N PRO A 138 7.31 29.92 -5.81
CA PRO A 138 8.10 30.50 -6.88
C PRO A 138 9.55 30.66 -6.44
N ALA A 139 10.50 30.47 -7.36
CA ALA A 139 11.94 30.63 -7.08
C ALA A 139 12.24 32.10 -6.71
N ARG A 140 12.17 32.42 -5.43
CA ARG A 140 12.39 33.75 -4.87
C ARG A 140 13.09 33.60 -3.52
N PRO A 141 13.89 34.59 -3.11
CA PRO A 141 14.39 34.65 -1.75
C PRO A 141 13.25 34.52 -0.73
N TRP A 142 13.48 33.81 0.37
CA TRP A 142 12.47 33.58 1.40
C TRP A 142 11.95 34.86 2.06
N ASN A 143 12.70 35.96 1.98
CA ASN A 143 12.24 37.28 2.42
C ASN A 143 11.23 37.97 1.48
N LYS A 144 10.93 37.40 0.31
CA LYS A 144 9.98 37.93 -0.69
C LYS A 144 8.75 37.04 -0.88
N LEU A 145 8.43 36.17 0.10
CA LEU A 145 7.20 35.38 0.08
C LEU A 145 5.97 36.29 0.07
N LYS A 146 5.07 36.04 -0.88
CA LYS A 146 3.81 36.77 -1.02
C LYS A 146 2.64 35.89 -0.59
N LYS A 147 1.57 36.53 -0.15
CA LYS A 147 0.27 35.88 0.03
C LYS A 147 -0.14 35.15 -1.25
N HIS A 148 -0.77 33.98 -1.10
CA HIS A 148 -1.34 33.21 -2.20
C HIS A 148 -0.37 32.98 -3.37
N SER A 149 0.91 32.74 -3.05
CA SER A 149 1.95 32.51 -4.06
C SER A 149 2.36 31.04 -4.19
N GLY A 150 1.97 30.20 -3.23
CA GLY A 150 2.33 28.79 -3.17
C GLY A 150 1.29 27.88 -3.81
N GLN A 151 1.76 26.71 -4.22
CA GLN A 151 0.92 25.62 -4.71
C GLN A 151 1.06 24.44 -3.77
N LEU A 152 -0.08 23.96 -3.23
CA LEU A 152 -0.11 22.74 -2.44
C LEU A 152 0.19 21.57 -3.39
N ARG A 153 1.31 20.89 -3.15
CA ARG A 153 1.69 19.70 -3.93
C ARG A 153 1.12 18.44 -3.32
N THR A 154 1.26 18.33 -2.00
CA THR A 154 0.87 17.13 -1.26
C THR A 154 0.52 17.49 0.18
N LEU A 155 -0.53 16.87 0.72
CA LEU A 155 -0.81 16.81 2.16
C LEU A 155 -0.92 15.34 2.54
N LEU A 156 -0.05 14.89 3.44
CA LEU A 156 -0.04 13.53 3.97
C LEU A 156 -0.40 13.54 5.43
N THR A 157 -1.43 12.78 5.78
CA THR A 157 -1.75 12.49 7.17
C THR A 157 -1.26 11.08 7.53
N PRO A 158 -1.21 10.73 8.83
CA PRO A 158 -0.76 9.40 9.24
C PRO A 158 -1.50 8.22 8.58
N ARG A 159 -2.76 8.41 8.17
CA ARG A 159 -3.56 7.37 7.47
C ARG A 159 -3.22 7.23 5.99
N ASP A 160 -2.53 8.20 5.39
CA ASP A 160 -2.18 8.17 3.97
C ASP A 160 -0.82 7.47 3.76
N ILE A 161 0.01 7.43 4.81
CA ILE A 161 1.39 6.93 4.79
C ILE A 161 1.61 5.63 5.55
N SER A 162 0.62 5.14 6.29
CA SER A 162 0.69 3.89 7.04
C SER A 162 -0.65 3.17 7.05
N PHE A 163 -0.65 1.93 6.56
CA PHE A 163 -1.83 1.08 6.53
C PHE A 163 -2.30 0.74 7.95
N GLN A 164 -1.37 0.49 8.88
CA GLN A 164 -1.71 0.23 10.28
C GLN A 164 -2.48 1.40 10.92
N LEU A 165 -2.08 2.64 10.61
CA LEU A 165 -2.75 3.85 11.10
C LEU A 165 -4.05 4.15 10.36
N PHE A 166 -4.17 3.71 9.10
CA PHE A 166 -5.41 3.73 8.32
C PHE A 166 -6.47 2.80 8.94
N ILE A 167 -6.15 1.52 9.19
CA ILE A 167 -7.14 0.56 9.69
C ILE A 167 -7.60 0.85 11.12
N ARG A 168 -6.78 1.49 11.96
CA ARG A 168 -7.14 1.77 13.36
C ARG A 168 -8.35 2.71 13.52
N LYS A 169 -8.68 3.51 12.50
CA LYS A 169 -9.89 4.35 12.46
C LYS A 169 -11.08 3.68 11.77
N ARG A 170 -10.85 2.59 11.04
CA ARG A 170 -11.91 1.76 10.48
C ARG A 170 -12.26 0.71 11.51
N ASP A 171 -13.53 0.62 11.88
CA ASP A 171 -14.04 -0.63 12.40
C ASP A 171 -13.84 -1.68 11.29
N MET A 172 -12.78 -2.50 11.43
CA MET A 172 -12.52 -3.63 10.54
C MET A 172 -13.45 -4.80 10.83
N ASN A 173 -14.34 -4.63 11.82
CA ASN A 173 -15.56 -5.40 11.93
C ASN A 173 -16.31 -5.23 10.60
N SER A 174 -16.17 -6.24 9.73
CA SER A 174 -17.23 -6.54 8.76
C SER A 174 -18.53 -6.52 9.55
N PRO A 175 -19.61 -5.91 9.04
CA PRO A 175 -20.88 -5.97 9.74
C PRO A 175 -21.12 -7.42 10.12
N ASP A 176 -21.22 -7.68 11.42
CA ASP A 176 -21.64 -8.96 11.95
C ASP A 176 -23.15 -9.03 11.71
N SER A 177 -23.55 -9.10 10.43
CA SER A 177 -24.94 -9.33 10.08
C SER A 177 -25.14 -10.84 10.01
N ALA A 178 -25.84 -11.34 11.02
CA ALA A 178 -26.37 -12.70 11.15
C ALA A 178 -27.41 -13.07 10.07
N GLU A 179 -27.37 -12.46 8.88
CA GLU A 179 -28.33 -12.69 7.79
C GLU A 179 -27.85 -13.78 6.81
N PRO A 180 -28.74 -14.39 5.99
CA PRO A 180 -28.40 -15.46 5.06
C PRO A 180 -27.65 -14.99 3.79
N LEU A 181 -26.74 -15.82 3.27
CA LEU A 181 -25.79 -15.56 2.18
C LEU A 181 -26.28 -14.82 0.91
N ALA A 182 -27.57 -14.96 0.56
CA ALA A 182 -28.12 -14.42 -0.68
C ALA A 182 -28.37 -12.89 -0.60
N GLY A 183 -28.61 -12.34 0.59
CA GLY A 183 -28.64 -10.88 0.83
C GLY A 183 -27.25 -10.24 0.81
N HIS A 184 -26.21 -11.03 1.12
CA HIS A 184 -24.83 -10.54 1.27
C HIS A 184 -24.07 -10.32 -0.02
N ILE A 185 -24.49 -10.84 -1.18
CA ILE A 185 -23.65 -10.74 -2.39
C ILE A 185 -23.50 -9.27 -2.85
N PRO A 186 -24.60 -8.51 -3.09
CA PRO A 186 -24.48 -7.09 -3.43
C PRO A 186 -23.74 -6.29 -2.35
N ASP A 187 -24.01 -6.58 -1.07
CA ASP A 187 -23.41 -5.82 0.03
C ASP A 187 -21.94 -6.18 0.25
N ALA A 188 -21.53 -7.44 0.04
CA ALA A 188 -20.14 -7.87 0.05
C ALA A 188 -19.37 -7.25 -1.12
N LEU A 189 -19.96 -7.21 -2.33
CA LEU A 189 -19.36 -6.53 -3.47
C LEU A 189 -19.23 -5.02 -3.23
N LEU A 190 -20.25 -4.39 -2.64
CA LEU A 190 -20.22 -2.97 -2.27
C LEU A 190 -19.18 -2.69 -1.17
N HIS A 191 -19.02 -3.60 -0.20
CA HIS A 191 -17.98 -3.52 0.80
C HIS A 191 -16.59 -3.59 0.17
N GLN A 192 -16.34 -4.55 -0.74
CA GLN A 192 -15.07 -4.61 -1.47
C GLN A 192 -14.86 -3.33 -2.30
N TYR A 193 -15.91 -2.78 -2.93
CA TYR A 193 -15.82 -1.51 -3.65
C TYR A 193 -15.38 -0.36 -2.75
N ARG A 194 -16.04 -0.17 -1.61
CA ARG A 194 -15.68 0.88 -0.64
C ARG A 194 -14.25 0.71 -0.14
N LEU A 195 -13.86 -0.53 0.19
CA LEU A 195 -12.48 -0.82 0.59
C LEU A 195 -11.47 -0.46 -0.51
N MET A 196 -11.74 -0.79 -1.78
CA MET A 196 -10.88 -0.39 -2.88
C MET A 196 -10.75 1.13 -2.94
N ARG A 197 -11.86 1.88 -2.91
CA ARG A 197 -11.85 3.36 -2.94
C ARG A 197 -11.07 3.97 -1.78
N ASP A 198 -11.24 3.45 -0.57
CA ASP A 198 -10.54 3.98 0.60
C ASP A 198 -9.02 3.75 0.56
N LEU A 199 -8.58 2.66 -0.09
CA LEU A 199 -7.16 2.32 -0.21
C LEU A 199 -6.45 3.05 -1.35
N GLU A 200 -7.18 3.57 -2.34
CA GLU A 200 -6.62 4.18 -3.56
C GLU A 200 -5.60 5.27 -3.27
N ASN A 201 -5.82 6.11 -2.25
CA ASN A 201 -4.88 7.16 -1.89
C ASN A 201 -3.55 6.58 -1.42
N GLY A 202 -3.57 5.63 -0.47
CA GLY A 202 -2.35 4.98 0.01
C GLY A 202 -1.60 4.22 -1.09
N VAL A 203 -2.33 3.58 -2.02
CA VAL A 203 -1.74 2.94 -3.21
C VAL A 203 -1.08 3.97 -4.13
N THR A 204 -1.76 5.10 -4.36
CA THR A 204 -1.30 6.17 -5.24
C THR A 204 -0.05 6.85 -4.70
N TYR A 205 0.00 7.07 -3.39
CA TYR A 205 1.15 7.63 -2.71
C TYR A 205 2.33 6.66 -2.70
N GLY A 206 2.11 5.39 -2.33
CA GLY A 206 3.12 4.33 -2.41
C GLY A 206 4.11 4.26 -1.24
N PHE A 207 3.83 4.94 -0.12
CA PHE A 207 4.72 4.92 1.06
C PHE A 207 4.68 3.62 1.86
N ASP A 208 3.58 2.88 1.79
CA ASP A 208 3.37 1.62 2.49
C ASP A 208 2.76 0.60 1.52
N GLU A 209 3.51 -0.45 1.23
CA GLU A 209 3.14 -1.48 0.27
C GLU A 209 1.90 -2.29 0.68
N GLU A 210 1.52 -2.25 1.96
CA GLU A 210 0.37 -2.98 2.47
C GLU A 210 -0.94 -2.41 1.90
N PHE A 211 -1.00 -1.12 1.55
CA PHE A 211 -2.14 -0.55 0.82
C PHE A 211 -2.36 -1.29 -0.51
N LEU A 212 -1.30 -1.49 -1.28
CA LEU A 212 -1.37 -2.20 -2.56
C LEU A 212 -1.73 -3.67 -2.36
N HIS A 213 -1.17 -4.30 -1.33
CA HIS A 213 -1.52 -5.67 -0.96
C HIS A 213 -3.01 -5.84 -0.72
N GLN A 214 -3.59 -4.97 0.12
CA GLN A 214 -5.00 -5.03 0.53
C GLN A 214 -5.94 -4.62 -0.60
N TYR A 215 -5.57 -3.61 -1.39
CA TYR A 215 -6.33 -3.20 -2.57
C TYR A 215 -6.43 -4.36 -3.58
N ARG A 216 -5.32 -5.08 -3.81
CA ARG A 216 -5.30 -6.30 -4.63
C ARG A 216 -6.15 -7.42 -4.06
N ILE A 217 -6.17 -7.60 -2.73
CA ILE A 217 -7.08 -8.58 -2.09
C ILE A 217 -8.53 -8.22 -2.40
N ALA A 218 -8.92 -6.95 -2.23
CA ALA A 218 -10.28 -6.49 -2.47
C ALA A 218 -10.72 -6.69 -3.93
N LEU A 219 -9.86 -6.33 -4.90
CA LEU A 219 -10.08 -6.60 -6.33
C LEU A 219 -10.29 -8.10 -6.60
N ARG A 220 -9.43 -8.96 -6.06
CA ARG A 220 -9.52 -10.42 -6.26
C ARG A 220 -10.79 -11.01 -5.65
N ARG A 221 -11.16 -10.58 -4.43
CA ARG A 221 -12.40 -10.98 -3.78
C ARG A 221 -13.61 -10.54 -4.59
N SER A 222 -13.69 -9.26 -4.94
CA SER A 222 -14.77 -8.69 -5.76
C SER A 222 -14.96 -9.49 -7.07
N ARG A 223 -13.87 -9.75 -7.78
CA ARG A 223 -13.88 -10.54 -9.02
C ARG A 223 -14.30 -11.99 -8.80
N ALA A 224 -13.79 -12.68 -7.78
CA ALA A 224 -14.15 -14.07 -7.51
C ALA A 224 -15.63 -14.25 -7.13
N ILE A 225 -16.18 -13.29 -6.39
CA ILE A 225 -17.62 -13.24 -6.07
C ILE A 225 -18.41 -13.04 -7.35
N ALA A 226 -18.06 -12.03 -8.14
CA ALA A 226 -18.74 -11.71 -9.39
C ALA A 226 -18.67 -12.86 -10.42
N GLU A 227 -17.52 -13.53 -10.55
CA GLU A 227 -17.35 -14.73 -11.41
C GLU A 227 -18.28 -15.86 -10.99
N THR A 228 -18.48 -16.05 -9.68
CA THR A 228 -19.44 -17.04 -9.17
C THR A 228 -20.88 -16.67 -9.54
N VAL A 229 -21.26 -15.40 -9.34
CA VAL A 229 -22.60 -14.91 -9.68
C VAL A 229 -22.88 -15.05 -11.16
N ALA A 230 -21.92 -14.69 -12.02
CA ALA A 230 -22.06 -14.75 -13.47
C ALA A 230 -22.24 -16.18 -14.02
N GLY A 231 -21.77 -17.20 -13.28
CA GLY A 231 -22.00 -18.61 -13.62
C GLY A 231 -23.35 -19.16 -13.16
N LEU A 232 -24.07 -18.44 -12.30
CA LEU A 232 -25.35 -18.90 -11.72
C LEU A 232 -26.55 -18.13 -12.27
N ILE A 233 -26.36 -16.86 -12.63
CA ILE A 233 -27.42 -15.98 -13.14
C ILE A 233 -26.93 -15.14 -14.32
N GLU A 234 -27.84 -14.90 -15.25
CA GLU A 234 -27.58 -13.96 -16.34
C GLU A 234 -27.84 -12.53 -15.90
N VAL A 235 -26.78 -11.72 -15.89
CA VAL A 235 -26.85 -10.28 -15.62
C VAL A 235 -26.19 -9.55 -16.77
N ARG A 236 -26.93 -8.64 -17.40
CA ARG A 236 -26.44 -7.79 -18.48
C ARG A 236 -25.17 -7.05 -18.04
N HIS A 237 -24.14 -7.10 -18.88
CA HIS A 237 -22.83 -6.45 -18.68
C HIS A 237 -21.95 -7.00 -17.53
N LEU A 238 -22.39 -7.99 -16.74
CA LEU A 238 -21.59 -8.52 -15.62
C LEU A 238 -20.25 -9.12 -16.08
N HIS A 239 -20.26 -9.95 -17.13
CA HIS A 239 -19.04 -10.52 -17.71
C HIS A 239 -18.04 -9.44 -18.18
N LYS A 240 -18.54 -8.36 -18.79
CA LYS A 240 -17.71 -7.22 -19.22
C LYS A 240 -17.10 -6.48 -18.03
N ALA A 241 -17.86 -6.31 -16.94
CA ALA A 241 -17.37 -5.71 -15.71
C ALA A 241 -16.30 -6.58 -15.05
N ILE A 242 -16.49 -7.91 -14.98
CA ILE A 242 -15.49 -8.87 -14.48
C ILE A 242 -14.18 -8.77 -15.27
N LYS A 243 -14.24 -8.72 -16.61
CA LYS A 243 -13.06 -8.55 -17.46
C LYS A 243 -12.33 -7.23 -17.15
N THR A 244 -13.08 -6.18 -16.83
CA THR A 244 -12.56 -4.86 -16.47
C THR A 244 -11.86 -4.86 -15.12
N LEU A 245 -12.48 -5.43 -14.07
CA LEU A 245 -11.81 -5.68 -12.79
C LEU A 245 -10.53 -6.51 -12.97
N GLY A 246 -10.57 -7.49 -13.87
CA GLY A 246 -9.40 -8.28 -14.25
C GLY A 246 -8.27 -7.46 -14.86
N ARG A 247 -8.57 -6.42 -15.67
CA ARG A 247 -7.57 -5.47 -16.20
C ARG A 247 -6.94 -4.66 -15.07
N HIS A 248 -7.74 -4.09 -14.17
CA HIS A 248 -7.22 -3.31 -13.03
C HIS A 248 -6.39 -4.18 -12.06
N ALA A 249 -6.79 -5.43 -11.84
CA ALA A 249 -6.00 -6.39 -11.07
C ALA A 249 -4.65 -6.72 -11.72
N ARG A 250 -4.56 -6.74 -13.06
CA ARG A 250 -3.27 -6.94 -13.75
C ARG A 250 -2.37 -5.70 -13.69
N ALA A 251 -2.95 -4.50 -13.78
CA ALA A 251 -2.19 -3.24 -13.68
C ALA A 251 -1.44 -3.07 -12.36
N THR A 252 -1.83 -3.81 -11.31
CA THR A 252 -1.19 -3.79 -9.99
C THR A 252 -0.15 -4.90 -9.78
N SER A 253 0.05 -5.81 -10.75
CA SER A 253 0.89 -7.00 -10.53
C SER A 253 2.38 -6.66 -10.50
N ALA A 254 2.91 -6.02 -11.53
CA ALA A 254 4.34 -5.72 -11.64
C ALA A 254 4.91 -5.04 -10.38
N LEU A 255 4.24 -3.99 -9.90
CA LEU A 255 4.65 -3.29 -8.69
C LEU A 255 4.56 -4.17 -7.43
N ARG A 256 3.49 -4.96 -7.27
CA ARG A 256 3.37 -5.83 -6.10
C ARG A 256 4.42 -6.94 -6.11
N ASP A 257 4.70 -7.48 -7.28
CA ASP A 257 5.68 -8.54 -7.46
C ASP A 257 7.08 -8.01 -7.11
N LEU A 258 7.40 -6.78 -7.52
CA LEU A 258 8.62 -6.07 -7.11
C LEU A 258 8.70 -5.84 -5.59
N HIS A 259 7.61 -5.39 -4.95
CA HIS A 259 7.57 -5.20 -3.49
C HIS A 259 7.83 -6.51 -2.73
N VAL A 260 7.18 -7.61 -3.15
CA VAL A 260 7.39 -8.94 -2.54
C VAL A 260 8.84 -9.40 -2.72
N PHE A 261 9.39 -9.20 -3.92
CA PHE A 261 10.77 -9.57 -4.24
C PHE A 261 11.79 -8.81 -3.38
N ILE A 262 11.70 -7.48 -3.35
CA ILE A 262 12.61 -6.64 -2.55
C ILE A 262 12.50 -7.01 -1.07
N ALA A 263 11.29 -7.12 -0.53
CA ALA A 263 11.09 -7.47 0.88
C ALA A 263 11.68 -8.85 1.25
N ALA A 264 11.67 -9.81 0.31
CA ALA A 264 12.17 -11.15 0.54
C ALA A 264 13.69 -11.30 0.36
N ARG A 265 14.35 -10.34 -0.29
CA ARG A 265 15.76 -10.44 -0.75
C ARG A 265 16.58 -9.18 -0.52
N GLU A 266 16.11 -8.25 0.30
CA GLU A 266 16.74 -6.93 0.45
C GLU A 266 18.22 -7.03 0.81
N GLU A 267 18.59 -7.88 1.76
CA GLU A 267 19.98 -8.07 2.19
C GLU A 267 20.85 -8.64 1.08
N ASN A 268 20.38 -9.66 0.37
CA ASN A 268 21.09 -10.25 -0.77
C ASN A 268 21.30 -9.23 -1.89
N LEU A 269 20.25 -8.47 -2.23
CA LEU A 269 20.30 -7.43 -3.26
C LEU A 269 21.23 -6.29 -2.86
N ARG A 270 21.27 -5.94 -1.58
CA ARG A 270 22.17 -4.91 -1.05
C ARG A 270 23.62 -5.38 -1.12
N ALA A 271 23.90 -6.61 -0.68
CA ALA A 271 25.22 -7.20 -0.74
C ALA A 271 25.74 -7.32 -2.18
N ALA A 272 24.86 -7.64 -3.13
CA ALA A 272 25.19 -7.71 -4.56
C ALA A 272 25.30 -6.33 -5.25
N GLY A 273 24.97 -5.23 -4.57
CA GLY A 273 24.90 -3.90 -5.20
C GLY A 273 23.74 -3.74 -6.21
N ALA A 274 22.80 -4.68 -6.25
CA ALA A 274 21.67 -4.70 -7.18
C ALA A 274 20.42 -3.99 -6.65
N LEU A 275 20.33 -3.74 -5.33
CA LEU A 275 19.17 -3.10 -4.69
C LEU A 275 18.79 -1.75 -5.35
N PRO A 276 19.72 -0.84 -5.69
CA PRO A 276 19.37 0.43 -6.34
C PRO A 276 18.69 0.24 -7.70
N PHE A 277 19.03 -0.80 -8.47
CA PHE A 277 18.37 -1.11 -9.74
C PHE A 277 16.90 -1.47 -9.52
N PHE A 278 16.61 -2.38 -8.59
CA PHE A 278 15.23 -2.78 -8.33
C PHE A 278 14.42 -1.67 -7.68
N GLN A 279 15.04 -0.80 -6.88
CA GLN A 279 14.39 0.40 -6.35
C GLN A 279 14.18 1.48 -7.41
N SER A 280 15.05 1.58 -8.42
CA SER A 280 14.91 2.54 -9.52
C SER A 280 13.86 2.13 -10.55
N LEU A 281 13.32 0.90 -10.47
CA LEU A 281 12.08 0.47 -11.13
C LEU A 281 10.81 1.21 -10.62
N ALA A 282 10.98 2.43 -10.11
CA ALA A 282 9.97 3.42 -9.76
C ALA A 282 8.96 3.67 -10.90
N HIS A 283 9.32 3.36 -12.14
CA HIS A 283 8.40 3.37 -13.27
C HIS A 283 7.13 2.55 -13.01
N SER A 284 7.22 1.41 -12.28
CA SER A 284 6.05 0.59 -11.95
C SER A 284 5.07 1.31 -11.02
N GLN A 285 5.56 2.09 -10.05
CA GLN A 285 4.73 2.92 -9.17
C GLN A 285 4.08 4.06 -9.95
N GLN A 286 4.83 4.70 -10.84
CA GLN A 286 4.32 5.77 -11.71
C GLN A 286 3.22 5.26 -12.64
N GLN A 287 3.44 4.15 -13.34
CA GLN A 287 2.45 3.54 -14.23
C GLN A 287 1.16 3.19 -13.49
N LEU A 288 1.26 2.62 -12.27
CA LEU A 288 0.07 2.33 -11.47
C LEU A 288 -0.66 3.61 -11.05
N ARG A 289 0.08 4.63 -10.61
CA ARG A 289 -0.48 5.95 -10.26
C ARG A 289 -1.24 6.55 -11.43
N GLU A 290 -0.64 6.62 -12.62
CA GLU A 290 -1.27 7.12 -13.84
C GLU A 290 -2.51 6.31 -14.21
N HIS A 291 -2.45 4.98 -14.08
CA HIS A 291 -3.59 4.10 -14.31
C HIS A 291 -4.76 4.42 -13.37
N LEU A 292 -4.53 4.54 -12.07
CA LEU A 292 -5.57 4.84 -11.07
C LEU A 292 -6.13 6.28 -11.20
N GLN A 293 -5.30 7.22 -11.66
CA GLN A 293 -5.72 8.60 -11.90
C GLN A 293 -6.41 8.79 -13.27
N SER A 294 -6.35 7.79 -14.15
CA SER A 294 -6.97 7.87 -15.48
C SER A 294 -8.49 7.98 -15.42
N GLY A 295 -9.06 8.81 -16.31
CA GLY A 295 -10.52 8.89 -16.48
C GLY A 295 -11.15 7.57 -16.94
N ASN A 296 -10.38 6.66 -17.54
CA ASN A 296 -10.83 5.31 -17.87
C ASN A 296 -11.08 4.48 -16.61
N TYR A 297 -10.14 4.47 -15.67
CA TYR A 297 -10.29 3.77 -14.40
C TYR A 297 -11.49 4.28 -13.61
N GLN A 298 -11.64 5.60 -13.47
CA GLN A 298 -12.76 6.19 -12.73
C GLN A 298 -14.13 5.78 -13.35
N ARG A 299 -14.27 5.88 -14.68
CA ARG A 299 -15.49 5.45 -15.39
C ARG A 299 -15.78 3.95 -15.23
N ASP A 300 -14.74 3.13 -15.25
CA ASP A 300 -14.85 1.67 -15.08
C ASP A 300 -15.32 1.32 -13.66
N MET A 301 -14.78 1.99 -12.64
CA MET A 301 -15.19 1.82 -11.24
C MET A 301 -16.61 2.36 -10.98
N ASP A 302 -17.00 3.49 -11.57
CA ASP A 302 -18.37 4.01 -11.48
C ASP A 302 -19.39 3.07 -12.13
N ARG A 303 -19.03 2.50 -13.29
CA ARG A 303 -19.86 1.49 -13.96
C ARG A 303 -20.00 0.24 -13.10
N TRP A 304 -18.91 -0.16 -12.43
CA TRP A 304 -18.95 -1.28 -11.51
C TRP A 304 -19.89 -1.01 -10.33
N LEU A 305 -19.78 0.16 -9.69
CA LEU A 305 -20.68 0.58 -8.61
C LEU A 305 -22.14 0.56 -9.07
N ARG A 306 -22.47 1.21 -10.19
CA ARG A 306 -23.84 1.24 -10.74
C ARG A 306 -24.39 -0.15 -11.01
N LEU A 307 -23.56 -1.09 -11.47
CA LEU A 307 -23.99 -2.46 -11.73
C LEU A 307 -24.36 -3.17 -10.43
N ILE A 308 -23.46 -3.18 -9.44
CA ILE A 308 -23.66 -3.92 -8.18
C ILE A 308 -24.72 -3.31 -7.28
N THR A 309 -25.03 -2.02 -7.43
CA THR A 309 -26.12 -1.36 -6.70
C THR A 309 -27.45 -1.33 -7.45
N SER A 310 -27.49 -1.77 -8.72
CA SER A 310 -28.72 -1.75 -9.51
C SER A 310 -29.82 -2.64 -8.92
N SER A 311 -31.07 -2.18 -9.04
CA SER A 311 -32.25 -2.95 -8.63
C SER A 311 -32.35 -4.28 -9.35
N SER A 312 -31.99 -4.31 -10.64
CA SER A 312 -31.93 -5.54 -11.44
C SER A 312 -30.92 -6.54 -10.86
N PHE A 313 -29.68 -6.11 -10.58
CA PHE A 313 -28.68 -7.01 -9.99
C PHE A 313 -29.14 -7.56 -8.65
N ARG A 314 -29.65 -6.70 -7.75
CA ARG A 314 -30.20 -7.13 -6.46
C ARG A 314 -31.33 -8.15 -6.62
N LYS A 315 -32.28 -7.90 -7.52
CA LYS A 315 -33.41 -8.82 -7.80
C LYS A 315 -32.94 -10.20 -8.26
N HIS A 316 -31.98 -10.27 -9.19
CA HIS A 316 -31.46 -11.54 -9.68
C HIS A 316 -30.65 -12.28 -8.60
N THR A 317 -29.87 -11.58 -7.78
CA THR A 317 -29.10 -12.22 -6.70
C THR A 317 -29.98 -12.75 -5.57
N LEU A 318 -31.13 -12.12 -5.29
CA LEU A 318 -32.08 -12.62 -4.27
C LEU A 318 -32.70 -13.96 -4.64
N ASN A 319 -32.75 -14.30 -5.94
CA ASN A 319 -33.27 -15.57 -6.42
C ASN A 319 -32.26 -16.73 -6.28
N LEU A 320 -31.00 -16.46 -5.92
CA LEU A 320 -29.97 -17.47 -5.72
C LEU A 320 -30.25 -18.27 -4.44
N LYS A 321 -30.33 -19.59 -4.55
CA LYS A 321 -30.51 -20.45 -3.37
C LYS A 321 -29.14 -20.77 -2.76
N PRO A 322 -29.01 -20.84 -1.42
CA PRO A 322 -27.74 -21.22 -0.77
C PRO A 322 -27.14 -22.54 -1.27
N LYS A 323 -28.01 -23.48 -1.71
CA LYS A 323 -27.59 -24.76 -2.31
C LYS A 323 -26.82 -24.60 -3.62
N ASP A 324 -27.10 -23.57 -4.42
CA ASP A 324 -26.48 -23.35 -5.73
C ASP A 324 -25.01 -22.90 -5.54
N ILE A 325 -24.79 -22.05 -4.53
CA ILE A 325 -23.45 -21.59 -4.13
C ILE A 325 -22.65 -22.77 -3.53
N ARG A 326 -23.30 -23.62 -2.72
CA ARG A 326 -22.68 -24.82 -2.14
C ARG A 326 -22.27 -25.83 -3.23
N HIS A 327 -23.16 -26.11 -4.17
CA HIS A 327 -22.85 -27.01 -5.29
C HIS A 327 -21.69 -26.48 -6.14
N THR A 328 -21.66 -25.17 -6.40
CA THR A 328 -20.54 -24.52 -7.10
C THR A 328 -19.22 -24.67 -6.33
N LEU A 329 -19.26 -24.55 -5.00
CA LEU A 329 -18.10 -24.73 -4.15
C LEU A 329 -17.59 -26.19 -4.19
N GLU A 330 -18.49 -27.16 -4.03
CA GLU A 330 -18.17 -28.60 -4.07
C GLU A 330 -17.59 -29.01 -5.43
N SER A 331 -18.19 -28.56 -6.53
CA SER A 331 -17.67 -28.78 -7.89
C SER A 331 -16.25 -28.21 -8.06
N ARG A 332 -15.97 -27.01 -7.54
CA ARG A 332 -14.62 -26.42 -7.60
C ARG A 332 -13.61 -27.19 -6.75
N ILE A 333 -14.00 -27.66 -5.56
CA ILE A 333 -13.15 -28.49 -4.70
C ILE A 333 -12.83 -29.82 -5.38
N SER A 334 -13.83 -30.49 -5.96
CA SER A 334 -13.64 -31.73 -6.72
C SER A 334 -12.66 -31.53 -7.88
N ARG A 335 -12.85 -30.47 -8.69
CA ARG A 335 -11.93 -30.10 -9.76
C ARG A 335 -10.52 -29.80 -9.25
N TYR A 336 -10.38 -29.13 -8.11
CA TYR A 336 -9.07 -28.88 -7.51
C TYR A 336 -8.39 -30.18 -7.08
N ASN A 337 -9.12 -31.08 -6.41
CA ASN A 337 -8.58 -32.35 -5.95
C ASN A 337 -8.16 -33.24 -7.13
N GLN A 338 -8.97 -33.29 -8.19
CA GLN A 338 -8.63 -34.00 -9.42
C GLN A 338 -7.36 -33.43 -10.06
N TRP A 339 -7.34 -32.13 -10.35
CA TRP A 339 -6.20 -31.50 -11.00
C TRP A 339 -4.93 -31.62 -10.15
N ALA A 340 -5.04 -31.52 -8.83
CA ALA A 340 -3.91 -31.70 -7.92
C ALA A 340 -3.38 -33.14 -7.91
N ALA A 341 -4.24 -34.15 -8.08
CA ALA A 341 -3.85 -35.56 -8.17
C ALA A 341 -3.15 -35.92 -9.49
N GLU A 342 -3.42 -35.17 -10.56
CA GLU A 342 -2.80 -35.33 -11.88
C GLU A 342 -1.40 -34.68 -11.96
N MET A 343 -0.99 -33.92 -10.93
CA MET A 343 0.31 -33.24 -10.91
C MET A 343 1.47 -34.22 -10.73
N THR A 344 2.52 -34.00 -11.53
CA THR A 344 3.77 -34.74 -11.48
C THR A 344 4.96 -33.80 -11.34
N GLU A 345 6.14 -34.35 -11.10
CA GLU A 345 7.40 -33.57 -11.06
C GLU A 345 7.62 -32.80 -12.36
N ARG A 346 7.17 -33.35 -13.50
CA ARG A 346 7.31 -32.77 -14.85
C ARG A 346 6.21 -31.77 -15.22
N SER A 347 5.20 -31.54 -14.38
CA SER A 347 4.13 -30.59 -14.68
C SER A 347 4.72 -29.18 -14.93
N PRO A 348 4.21 -28.38 -15.86
CA PRO A 348 4.63 -26.98 -15.99
C PRO A 348 4.33 -26.15 -14.74
N ASP A 349 5.09 -25.07 -14.52
CA ASP A 349 4.81 -24.12 -13.42
C ASP A 349 3.45 -23.46 -13.57
N GLU A 350 2.99 -23.28 -14.81
CA GLU A 350 1.67 -22.76 -15.17
C GLU A 350 0.53 -23.59 -14.56
N ASP A 351 0.71 -24.90 -14.41
CA ASP A 351 -0.30 -25.77 -13.80
C ASP A 351 -0.40 -25.52 -12.29
N ILE A 352 0.74 -25.37 -11.61
CA ILE A 352 0.79 -25.00 -10.19
C ILE A 352 0.17 -23.61 -9.99
N HIS A 353 0.45 -22.68 -10.89
CA HIS A 353 -0.18 -21.36 -10.91
C HIS A 353 -1.70 -21.44 -11.13
N GLY A 354 -2.15 -22.37 -11.98
CA GLY A 354 -3.55 -22.69 -12.21
C GLY A 354 -4.26 -23.20 -10.96
N LEU A 355 -3.67 -24.18 -10.28
CA LEU A 355 -4.14 -24.70 -8.99
C LEU A 355 -4.25 -23.60 -7.94
N ARG A 356 -3.25 -22.72 -7.86
CA ARG A 356 -3.24 -21.55 -6.97
C ARG A 356 -4.43 -20.62 -7.23
N LYS A 357 -4.75 -20.33 -8.50
CA LYS A 357 -5.91 -19.50 -8.88
C LYS A 357 -7.22 -20.16 -8.45
N LEU A 358 -7.37 -21.46 -8.69
CA LEU A 358 -8.56 -22.21 -8.30
C LEU A 358 -8.74 -22.25 -6.78
N LEU A 359 -7.67 -22.51 -6.03
CA LEU A 359 -7.69 -22.53 -4.56
C LEU A 359 -8.08 -21.17 -3.96
N LYS A 360 -7.57 -20.06 -4.52
CA LYS A 360 -7.97 -18.70 -4.09
C LYS A 360 -9.47 -18.48 -4.30
N ARG A 361 -10.02 -18.90 -5.45
CA ARG A 361 -11.46 -18.81 -5.73
C ARG A 361 -12.30 -19.65 -4.77
N ILE A 362 -11.86 -20.87 -4.46
CA ILE A 362 -12.48 -21.74 -3.45
C ILE A 362 -12.49 -21.02 -2.10
N ARG A 363 -11.33 -20.51 -1.65
CA ARG A 363 -11.21 -19.81 -0.36
C ARG A 363 -12.15 -18.62 -0.25
N TYR A 364 -12.19 -17.75 -1.27
CA TYR A 364 -13.07 -16.57 -1.25
C TYR A 364 -14.55 -16.95 -1.23
N LEU A 365 -14.94 -18.03 -1.92
CA LEU A 365 -16.30 -18.52 -1.89
C LEU A 365 -16.64 -19.13 -0.51
N MET A 366 -15.71 -19.84 0.12
CA MET A 366 -15.87 -20.33 1.49
C MET A 366 -15.98 -19.20 2.51
N GLU A 367 -15.22 -18.11 2.35
CA GLU A 367 -15.29 -16.91 3.20
C GLU A 367 -16.68 -16.27 3.14
N LEU A 368 -17.34 -16.27 1.97
CA LEU A 368 -18.72 -15.80 1.83
C LEU A 368 -19.72 -16.69 2.57
N GLN A 369 -19.48 -17.99 2.68
CA GLN A 369 -20.43 -18.93 3.27
C GLN A 369 -20.51 -18.88 4.80
N LYS A 370 -19.65 -18.08 5.48
CA LYS A 370 -19.40 -18.08 6.95
C LYS A 370 -19.71 -19.46 7.61
N PRO A 371 -19.12 -20.60 7.20
CA PRO A 371 -19.48 -21.86 7.84
C PRO A 371 -18.51 -22.16 8.99
N ASP A 372 -19.01 -22.93 9.94
CA ASP A 372 -18.33 -23.58 11.07
C ASP A 372 -17.25 -24.59 10.58
N ARG A 373 -16.25 -24.09 9.84
CA ARG A 373 -15.23 -24.88 9.11
C ARG A 373 -13.82 -24.33 9.35
N ASN A 374 -13.54 -23.92 10.59
CA ASN A 374 -12.22 -23.41 10.98
C ASN A 374 -11.07 -24.38 10.61
N LYS A 375 -11.29 -25.69 10.71
CA LYS A 375 -10.27 -26.70 10.33
C LYS A 375 -10.00 -26.78 8.81
N VAL A 376 -11.04 -26.79 7.97
CA VAL A 376 -10.89 -26.84 6.51
C VAL A 376 -10.28 -25.53 5.99
N MET A 377 -10.72 -24.38 6.52
CA MET A 377 -10.16 -23.08 6.19
C MET A 377 -8.66 -22.99 6.54
N LYS A 378 -8.23 -23.56 7.68
CA LYS A 378 -6.80 -23.66 8.04
C LYS A 378 -6.02 -24.47 7.00
N LYS A 379 -6.53 -25.62 6.55
CA LYS A 379 -5.90 -26.44 5.50
C LYS A 379 -5.77 -25.67 4.18
N VAL A 380 -6.85 -25.03 3.73
CA VAL A 380 -6.86 -24.20 2.51
C VAL A 380 -5.84 -23.07 2.58
N LYS A 381 -5.78 -22.37 3.73
CA LYS A 381 -4.79 -21.29 3.95
C LYS A 381 -3.35 -21.81 3.90
N LYS A 382 -3.06 -22.96 4.54
CA LYS A 382 -1.72 -23.59 4.50
C LYS A 382 -1.29 -23.92 3.06
N ARG A 383 -2.17 -24.58 2.29
CA ARG A 383 -1.92 -24.89 0.88
C ARG A 383 -1.73 -23.65 0.02
N GLN A 384 -2.54 -22.62 0.25
CA GLN A 384 -2.39 -21.37 -0.45
C GLN A 384 -1.04 -20.69 -0.15
N SER A 385 -0.49 -20.88 1.05
CA SER A 385 0.85 -20.39 1.37
C SER A 385 1.90 -21.08 0.52
N TRP A 386 1.88 -22.42 0.43
CA TRP A 386 2.85 -23.16 -0.39
C TRP A 386 2.76 -22.78 -1.88
N LEU A 387 1.56 -22.82 -2.46
CA LEU A 387 1.34 -22.40 -3.84
C LEU A 387 1.65 -20.90 -4.05
N GLY A 388 1.49 -20.09 -3.00
CA GLY A 388 1.87 -18.68 -2.94
C GLY A 388 3.37 -18.52 -3.10
N ASN A 389 4.13 -19.08 -2.16
CA ASN A 389 5.58 -19.03 -2.09
C ASN A 389 6.21 -19.59 -3.37
N PHE A 390 5.64 -20.66 -3.96
CA PHE A 390 6.15 -21.22 -5.20
C PHE A 390 6.04 -20.23 -6.37
N GLN A 391 4.88 -19.56 -6.48
CA GLN A 391 4.72 -18.52 -7.48
C GLN A 391 5.66 -17.34 -7.23
N ASP A 392 5.84 -16.96 -5.98
CA ASP A 392 6.69 -15.82 -5.62
C ASP A 392 8.16 -16.14 -6.01
N LEU A 393 8.67 -17.35 -5.72
CA LEU A 393 9.99 -17.81 -6.18
C LEU A 393 10.12 -17.85 -7.71
N HIS A 394 9.09 -18.30 -8.43
CA HIS A 394 9.08 -18.25 -9.90
C HIS A 394 9.26 -16.80 -10.40
N VAL A 395 8.52 -15.85 -9.84
CA VAL A 395 8.61 -14.43 -10.22
C VAL A 395 9.95 -13.81 -9.79
N HIS A 396 10.52 -14.24 -8.67
CA HIS A 396 11.86 -13.81 -8.25
C HIS A 396 12.91 -14.22 -9.29
N LEU A 397 12.84 -15.45 -9.82
CA LEU A 397 13.73 -15.90 -10.90
C LEU A 397 13.55 -15.05 -12.17
N GLU A 398 12.31 -14.79 -12.60
CA GLU A 398 12.05 -13.91 -13.76
C GLU A 398 12.69 -12.53 -13.59
N LEU A 399 12.59 -11.93 -12.40
CA LEU A 399 13.19 -10.62 -12.11
C LEU A 399 14.73 -10.67 -12.09
N LEU A 400 15.32 -11.72 -11.52
CA LEU A 400 16.77 -11.90 -11.46
C LEU A 400 17.37 -12.18 -12.85
N TYR A 401 16.74 -13.02 -13.66
CA TYR A 401 17.19 -13.26 -15.03
C TYR A 401 17.08 -12.01 -15.89
N ARG A 402 15.99 -11.26 -15.76
CA ARG A 402 15.84 -9.97 -16.46
C ARG A 402 16.93 -8.98 -16.05
N PHE A 403 17.26 -8.91 -14.75
CA PHE A 403 18.38 -8.08 -14.29
C PHE A 403 19.70 -8.50 -14.93
N ARG A 404 19.97 -9.82 -15.02
CA ARG A 404 21.17 -10.36 -15.67
C ARG A 404 21.23 -10.00 -17.16
N GLU A 405 20.10 -10.12 -17.88
CA GLU A 405 19.99 -9.72 -19.29
C GLU A 405 20.25 -8.22 -19.49
N ASP A 406 19.64 -7.36 -18.66
CA ASP A 406 19.82 -5.89 -18.73
C ASP A 406 21.27 -5.47 -18.38
N LYS A 407 21.95 -6.23 -17.51
CA LYS A 407 23.35 -6.00 -17.10
C LYS A 407 24.39 -6.51 -18.08
N GLY A 408 24.07 -7.47 -18.95
CA GLY A 408 24.97 -8.00 -19.99
C GLY A 408 25.51 -6.94 -20.98
N THR A 409 24.96 -5.72 -20.94
CA THR A 409 25.40 -4.54 -21.71
C THR A 409 26.29 -3.54 -20.95
N LEU A 410 26.54 -3.73 -19.64
CA LEU A 410 27.35 -2.82 -18.81
C LEU A 410 28.62 -3.52 -18.35
N THR A 411 29.69 -3.38 -19.13
CA THR A 411 31.06 -3.82 -18.80
C THR A 411 31.58 -3.08 -17.57
N GLN A 412 31.42 -3.69 -16.39
CA GLN A 412 32.24 -3.61 -15.17
C GLN A 412 31.44 -4.25 -14.01
N HIS A 413 31.97 -5.33 -13.40
CA HIS A 413 31.65 -5.94 -12.08
C HIS A 413 31.42 -7.48 -12.11
N ASP A 414 32.50 -8.25 -12.08
CA ASP A 414 32.54 -9.72 -11.88
C ASP A 414 31.78 -10.12 -10.58
N GLU A 415 32.02 -9.38 -9.48
CA GLU A 415 31.47 -9.73 -8.15
C GLU A 415 29.94 -9.59 -8.04
N THR A 416 29.32 -8.63 -8.75
CA THR A 416 27.85 -8.48 -8.75
C THR A 416 27.20 -9.62 -9.52
N GLU A 417 27.81 -10.03 -10.64
CA GLU A 417 27.29 -11.12 -11.47
C GLU A 417 27.36 -12.45 -10.71
N ASP A 418 28.48 -12.75 -10.06
CA ASP A 418 28.65 -13.93 -9.22
C ASP A 418 27.65 -13.97 -8.05
N ALA A 419 27.46 -12.85 -7.35
CA ALA A 419 26.50 -12.76 -6.25
C ALA A 419 25.05 -13.00 -6.72
N ILE A 420 24.70 -12.51 -7.91
CA ILE A 420 23.36 -12.71 -8.49
C ILE A 420 23.18 -14.14 -9.01
N ASN A 421 24.20 -14.74 -9.63
CA ASN A 421 24.16 -16.15 -10.04
C ASN A 421 24.00 -17.07 -8.83
N THR A 422 24.75 -16.83 -7.76
CA THR A 422 24.60 -17.55 -6.48
C THR A 422 23.17 -17.42 -5.93
N LEU A 423 22.60 -16.22 -6.01
CA LEU A 423 21.22 -15.98 -5.57
C LEU A 423 20.19 -16.71 -6.46
N ILE A 424 20.40 -16.74 -7.77
CA ILE A 424 19.55 -17.50 -8.71
C ILE A 424 19.57 -18.98 -8.35
N GLU A 425 20.74 -19.58 -8.19
CA GLU A 425 20.89 -21.01 -7.82
C GLU A 425 20.17 -21.34 -6.51
N SER A 426 20.33 -20.48 -5.49
CA SER A 426 19.63 -20.62 -4.22
C SER A 426 18.10 -20.58 -4.39
N VAL A 427 17.58 -19.66 -5.22
CA VAL A 427 16.14 -19.54 -5.47
C VAL A 427 15.60 -20.72 -6.28
N GLU A 428 16.37 -21.24 -7.24
CA GLU A 428 16.04 -22.45 -7.99
C GLU A 428 15.93 -23.67 -7.07
N GLN A 429 16.89 -23.83 -6.16
CA GLN A 429 16.89 -24.90 -5.17
C GLN A 429 15.68 -24.81 -4.22
N ASP A 430 15.40 -23.62 -3.68
CA ASP A 430 14.22 -23.35 -2.84
C ASP A 430 12.92 -23.73 -3.58
N LYS A 431 12.83 -23.34 -4.86
CA LYS A 431 11.65 -23.58 -5.70
C LYS A 431 11.48 -25.07 -5.99
N ALA A 432 12.54 -25.80 -6.27
CA ALA A 432 12.53 -27.24 -6.45
C ALA A 432 12.08 -27.96 -5.16
N GLY A 433 12.66 -27.62 -4.01
CA GLY A 433 12.26 -28.20 -2.73
C GLY A 433 10.78 -27.93 -2.38
N LEU A 434 10.29 -26.73 -2.70
CA LEU A 434 8.88 -26.39 -2.50
C LEU A 434 7.96 -27.14 -3.48
N ARG A 435 8.42 -27.40 -4.70
CA ARG A 435 7.72 -28.26 -5.67
C ARG A 435 7.48 -29.65 -5.07
N ASP A 436 8.53 -30.26 -4.52
CA ASP A 436 8.45 -31.58 -3.90
C ASP A 436 7.55 -31.57 -2.66
N GLN A 437 7.57 -30.47 -1.89
CA GLN A 437 6.63 -30.30 -0.79
C GLN A 437 5.16 -30.22 -1.28
N ILE A 438 4.89 -29.48 -2.35
CA ILE A 438 3.54 -29.41 -2.95
C ILE A 438 3.13 -30.79 -3.46
N LEU A 439 4.05 -31.51 -4.11
CA LEU A 439 3.78 -32.83 -4.68
C LEU A 439 3.62 -33.92 -3.62
N SER A 440 4.35 -33.88 -2.51
CA SER A 440 4.14 -34.84 -1.41
C SER A 440 2.81 -34.65 -0.69
N HIS A 441 2.25 -33.42 -0.70
CA HIS A 441 1.04 -33.07 0.05
C HIS A 441 -0.24 -32.97 -0.81
N HIS A 442 -0.17 -33.05 -2.15
CA HIS A 442 -1.35 -32.98 -3.01
C HIS A 442 -2.28 -34.19 -2.86
N ARG A 443 -1.75 -35.35 -2.43
CA ARG A 443 -2.52 -36.60 -2.21
C ARG A 443 -3.52 -36.52 -1.06
N LEU A 444 -3.45 -35.49 -0.22
CA LEU A 444 -4.44 -35.23 0.83
C LEU A 444 -5.60 -34.44 0.19
N MET A 445 -6.84 -34.94 0.23
CA MET A 445 -7.98 -34.18 -0.31
C MET A 445 -8.26 -32.92 0.56
N LEU A 446 -8.66 -31.82 -0.11
CA LEU A 446 -9.34 -30.69 0.57
C LEU A 446 -10.69 -31.14 1.09
#